data_AF-A0A7K8NSC2-F1
#
_entry.id   AF-A0A7K8NSC2-F1
#
_cell.length_a   1.000
_cell.length_b   1.000
_cell.length_c   1.000
_cell.angle_alpha   90.00
_cell.angle_beta   90.00
_cell.angle_gamma   90.00
#
_symmetry.space_group_name_H-M   'P 1'
#
loop_
_entity.id
_entity.type
_entity.pdbx_description
1 polymer ?
#
loop_
_entity_poly.entity_id
_entity_poly.type
_entity_poly.pdbx_seq_one_letter_code
_entity_poly.pdbx_strand_id
1 'polypeptide(L)'
;MGKRYFCDYCDRSFQDNLHNRKKHLNGVQHLRAKRVWYDLFRDAAAILQEEQSKKPCRKFLQTGQCDFGSNCRFSHMTEQDLEKLSAQVQGEQRSKELRQEGADVPLGTIEDWLEKRAKRLSAAQNN
;
A
#
# COMPACT_ATOMS: atom_id res chain seq x y z
N MET A 1 -1.45 -15.80 36.59
CA MET A 1 -1.92 -14.93 35.49
C MET A 1 -1.48 -15.54 34.17
N GLY A 2 -2.40 -15.87 33.26
CA GLY A 2 -2.08 -16.52 31.99
C GLY A 2 -1.58 -15.54 30.93
N LYS A 3 -0.73 -16.00 30.00
CA LYS A 3 -0.33 -15.22 28.82
C LYS A 3 -1.58 -14.87 27.99
N ARG A 4 -1.67 -13.64 27.48
CA ARG A 4 -2.77 -13.19 26.61
C ARG A 4 -2.21 -12.88 25.22
N TYR A 5 -2.95 -13.27 24.18
CA TYR A 5 -2.63 -12.99 22.80
C TYR A 5 -3.47 -11.80 22.34
N PHE A 6 -2.82 -10.84 21.70
CA PHE A 6 -3.47 -9.70 21.04
C PHE A 6 -3.35 -9.86 19.52
N CYS A 7 -4.44 -9.57 18.80
CA CYS A 7 -4.45 -9.55 17.34
C CYS A 7 -4.65 -8.13 16.84
N ASP A 8 -3.64 -7.57 16.16
CA ASP A 8 -3.67 -6.20 15.63
C ASP A 8 -4.72 -6.00 14.52
N TYR A 9 -5.05 -7.08 13.78
CA TYR A 9 -6.10 -6.99 12.76
C TYR A 9 -7.50 -6.89 13.36
N CYS A 10 -7.70 -7.40 14.57
CA CYS A 10 -9.03 -7.55 15.18
C CYS A 10 -9.23 -6.69 16.44
N ASP A 11 -8.19 -6.01 16.91
CA ASP A 11 -8.12 -5.26 18.18
C ASP A 11 -8.68 -6.04 19.39
N ARG A 12 -8.34 -7.33 19.50
CA ARG A 12 -8.86 -8.22 20.55
C ARG A 12 -7.76 -8.95 21.29
N SER A 13 -7.90 -8.98 22.62
CA SER A 13 -7.04 -9.76 23.51
C SER A 13 -7.78 -10.95 24.12
N PHE A 14 -7.26 -12.17 23.94
CA PHE A 14 -7.81 -13.39 24.53
C PHE A 14 -6.74 -14.23 25.22
N GLN A 15 -7.14 -15.30 25.93
CA GLN A 15 -6.20 -16.19 26.61
C GLN A 15 -5.31 -16.91 25.57
N ASP A 16 -4.00 -16.79 25.72
CA ASP A 16 -3.03 -17.29 24.74
C ASP A 16 -2.84 -18.80 24.90
N ASN A 17 -3.50 -19.55 24.05
CA ASN A 17 -3.18 -20.95 23.80
C ASN A 17 -3.17 -21.20 22.28
N LEU A 18 -2.41 -22.22 21.87
CA LEU A 18 -2.17 -22.50 20.46
C LEU A 18 -3.46 -22.82 19.69
N HIS A 19 -4.40 -23.52 20.34
CA HIS A 19 -5.70 -23.87 19.76
C HIS A 19 -6.56 -22.63 19.47
N ASN A 20 -6.75 -21.76 20.46
CA ASN A 20 -7.53 -20.53 20.38
C ASN A 20 -6.92 -19.58 19.36
N ARG A 21 -5.59 -19.45 19.35
CA ARG A 21 -4.89 -18.62 18.36
C ARG A 21 -5.14 -19.13 16.95
N LYS A 22 -4.98 -20.43 16.70
CA LYS A 22 -5.24 -21.04 15.39
C LYS A 22 -6.69 -20.88 14.95
N LYS A 23 -7.65 -21.11 15.85
CA LYS A 23 -9.08 -20.91 15.58
C LYS A 23 -9.40 -19.45 15.26
N HIS A 24 -8.80 -18.51 15.99
CA HIS A 24 -8.97 -17.08 15.76
C HIS A 24 -8.42 -16.67 14.38
N LEU A 25 -7.17 -17.02 14.06
CA LEU A 25 -6.51 -16.65 12.81
C LEU A 25 -7.20 -17.22 11.56
N ASN A 26 -7.75 -18.43 11.66
CA ASN A 26 -8.52 -19.05 10.57
C ASN A 26 -10.00 -18.64 10.55
N GLY A 27 -10.44 -17.83 11.51
CA GLY A 27 -11.82 -17.38 11.61
C GLY A 27 -12.18 -16.37 10.53
N VAL A 28 -13.41 -16.45 10.01
CA VAL A 28 -13.93 -15.51 9.00
C VAL A 28 -13.80 -14.04 9.44
N GLN A 29 -13.99 -13.77 10.73
CA GLN A 29 -13.85 -12.42 11.27
C GLN A 29 -12.42 -11.90 11.15
N HIS A 30 -11.42 -12.73 11.48
CA HIS A 30 -10.01 -12.37 11.32
C HIS A 30 -9.66 -12.17 9.84
N LEU A 31 -10.09 -13.08 8.96
CA LEU A 31 -9.82 -12.96 7.52
C LEU A 31 -10.44 -11.69 6.91
N ARG A 32 -11.66 -11.31 7.34
CA ARG A 32 -12.31 -10.05 6.92
C ARG A 32 -11.55 -8.84 7.43
N ALA A 33 -11.22 -8.81 8.72
CA ALA A 33 -10.50 -7.70 9.32
C ALA A 33 -9.10 -7.54 8.73
N LYS A 34 -8.41 -8.67 8.47
CA LYS A 34 -7.15 -8.71 7.73
C LYS A 34 -7.29 -8.11 6.34
N ARG A 35 -8.31 -8.50 5.56
CA ARG A 35 -8.55 -7.91 4.23
C ARG A 35 -8.74 -6.39 4.31
N VAL A 36 -9.63 -5.92 5.19
CA VAL A 36 -9.89 -4.48 5.38
C VAL A 36 -8.61 -3.73 5.73
N TRP A 37 -7.77 -4.30 6.61
CA TRP A 37 -6.49 -3.73 6.95
C TRP A 37 -5.60 -3.57 5.71
N TYR A 38 -5.43 -4.62 4.90
CA TYR A 38 -4.65 -4.52 3.65
C TYR A 38 -5.26 -3.55 2.64
N ASP A 39 -6.58 -3.43 2.59
CA ASP A 39 -7.27 -2.51 1.68
C ASP A 39 -6.92 -1.04 1.97
N LEU A 40 -6.66 -0.68 3.23
CA LEU A 40 -6.19 0.66 3.61
C LEU A 40 -4.76 0.97 3.13
N PHE A 41 -3.94 -0.06 2.95
CA PHE A 41 -2.55 0.08 2.49
C PHE A 41 -2.38 -0.31 1.02
N ARG A 42 -3.46 -0.56 0.28
CA ARG A 42 -3.38 -0.82 -1.16
C ARG A 42 -3.08 0.48 -1.90
N ASP A 43 -2.04 0.45 -2.73
CA ASP A 43 -1.72 1.55 -3.64
C ASP A 43 -2.90 1.78 -4.59
N ALA A 44 -3.21 3.06 -4.85
CA ALA A 44 -4.25 3.45 -5.79
C ALA A 44 -4.06 2.80 -7.18
N ALA A 45 -2.79 2.64 -7.60
CA ALA A 45 -2.42 1.98 -8.84
C ALA A 45 -2.81 0.49 -8.88
N ALA A 46 -2.61 -0.22 -7.76
CA ALA A 46 -2.97 -1.62 -7.65
C ALA A 46 -4.49 -1.81 -7.64
N ILE A 47 -5.23 -0.91 -6.97
CA ILE A 47 -6.70 -0.92 -6.97
C ILE A 47 -7.22 -0.69 -8.40
N LEU A 48 -6.68 0.31 -9.11
CA LEU A 48 -7.08 0.62 -10.47
C LEU A 48 -6.89 -0.59 -11.42
N GLN A 49 -5.74 -1.24 -11.34
CA GLN A 49 -5.42 -2.40 -12.17
C GLN A 49 -6.37 -3.57 -11.91
N GLU A 50 -6.70 -3.82 -10.64
CA GLU A 50 -7.62 -4.89 -10.26
C GLU A 50 -9.04 -4.59 -10.75
N GLU A 51 -9.52 -3.35 -10.56
CA GLU A 51 -10.88 -2.96 -10.95
C GLU A 51 -11.05 -2.90 -12.47
N GLN A 52 -10.05 -2.46 -13.23
CA GLN A 52 -10.08 -2.50 -14.70
C GLN A 52 -10.16 -3.93 -15.25
N SER A 53 -9.57 -4.91 -14.56
CA SER A 53 -9.64 -6.31 -14.96
C SER A 53 -10.99 -6.98 -14.64
N LYS A 54 -11.77 -6.40 -13.72
CA LYS A 54 -13.08 -6.92 -13.29
C LYS A 54 -14.18 -6.44 -14.21
N LYS A 55 -15.14 -7.32 -14.49
CA LYS A 55 -16.39 -6.93 -15.17
C LYS A 55 -17.28 -6.11 -14.21
N PRO A 56 -18.02 -5.11 -14.70
CA PRO A 56 -18.93 -4.32 -13.88
C PRO A 56 -20.09 -5.16 -13.32
N CYS A 57 -20.45 -4.90 -12.06
CA CYS A 57 -21.55 -5.55 -11.38
C CYS A 57 -22.89 -4.96 -11.86
N ARG A 58 -23.58 -5.69 -12.75
CA ARG A 58 -24.86 -5.23 -13.31
C ARG A 58 -25.91 -4.90 -12.24
N LYS A 59 -26.01 -5.72 -11.20
CA LYS A 59 -27.00 -5.52 -10.12
C LYS A 59 -26.71 -4.24 -9.36
N PHE A 60 -25.47 -4.02 -8.95
CA PHE A 60 -25.06 -2.79 -8.26
C PHE A 60 -25.26 -1.54 -9.12
N LEU A 61 -24.87 -1.59 -10.41
CA LEU A 61 -25.03 -0.44 -11.30
C LEU A 61 -26.50 -0.11 -11.59
N GLN A 62 -27.39 -1.11 -11.57
CA GLN A 62 -28.82 -0.92 -11.86
C GLN A 62 -29.64 -0.54 -10.64
N THR A 63 -29.40 -1.17 -9.49
CA THR A 63 -30.21 -1.00 -8.27
C THR A 63 -29.51 -0.19 -7.18
N GLY A 64 -28.22 0.10 -7.33
CA GLY A 64 -27.39 0.69 -6.27
C GLY A 64 -27.06 -0.29 -5.13
N GLN A 65 -27.53 -1.53 -5.18
CA GLN A 65 -27.37 -2.50 -4.10
C GLN A 65 -26.97 -3.88 -4.61
N CYS A 66 -25.96 -4.47 -3.96
CA CYS A 66 -25.44 -5.79 -4.28
C CYS A 66 -25.49 -6.67 -3.04
N ASP A 67 -26.12 -7.85 -3.16
CA ASP A 67 -26.27 -8.80 -2.05
C ASP A 67 -24.91 -9.33 -1.55
N PHE A 68 -23.90 -9.32 -2.40
CA PHE A 68 -22.54 -9.76 -2.07
C PHE A 68 -21.70 -8.68 -1.36
N GLY A 69 -22.16 -7.44 -1.32
CA GLY A 69 -21.45 -6.31 -0.69
C GLY A 69 -20.01 -6.17 -1.16
N SER A 70 -19.07 -6.03 -0.22
CA SER A 70 -17.63 -5.94 -0.49
C SER A 70 -16.96 -7.26 -0.92
N ASN A 71 -17.68 -8.38 -0.89
CA ASN A 71 -17.20 -9.68 -1.39
C ASN A 71 -17.63 -9.94 -2.84
N CYS A 72 -18.28 -8.98 -3.51
CA CYS A 72 -18.67 -9.15 -4.90
C CYS A 72 -17.43 -9.37 -5.77
N ARG A 73 -17.49 -10.35 -6.67
CA ARG A 73 -16.39 -10.64 -7.62
C ARG A 73 -16.36 -9.67 -8.82
N PHE A 74 -17.38 -8.84 -8.95
CA PHE A 74 -17.54 -7.86 -10.01
C PHE A 74 -17.24 -6.46 -9.47
N SER A 75 -16.77 -5.56 -10.34
CA SER A 75 -16.47 -4.18 -9.96
C SER A 75 -17.76 -3.44 -9.62
N HIS A 76 -17.74 -2.71 -8.50
CA HIS A 76 -18.81 -1.78 -8.12
C HIS A 76 -18.49 -0.34 -8.51
N MET A 77 -17.32 -0.10 -9.13
CA MET A 77 -16.95 1.24 -9.57
C MET A 77 -17.71 1.60 -10.85
N THR A 78 -18.20 2.83 -10.92
CA THR A 78 -18.69 3.39 -12.18
C THR A 78 -17.52 3.82 -13.06
N GLU A 79 -17.78 4.09 -14.34
CA GLU A 79 -16.75 4.62 -15.25
C GLU A 79 -16.13 5.92 -14.72
N GLN A 80 -16.95 6.82 -14.16
CA GLN A 80 -16.48 8.05 -13.53
C GLN A 80 -15.58 7.80 -12.31
N ASP A 81 -15.82 6.73 -11.55
CA ASP A 81 -14.99 6.39 -10.39
C ASP A 81 -13.63 5.83 -10.82
N LEU A 82 -13.60 5.04 -11.91
CA LEU A 82 -12.36 4.55 -12.51
C LEU A 82 -11.52 5.69 -13.09
N GLU A 83 -12.16 6.68 -13.72
CA GLU A 83 -11.48 7.89 -14.23
C GLU A 83 -10.85 8.70 -13.09
N LYS A 84 -11.59 8.95 -12.00
CA LYS A 84 -11.04 9.63 -10.82
C LYS A 84 -9.86 8.87 -10.22
N LEU A 85 -9.97 7.55 -10.11
CA LEU A 85 -8.90 6.71 -9.60
C LEU A 85 -7.67 6.74 -10.52
N SER A 86 -7.87 6.73 -11.85
CA SER A 86 -6.79 6.90 -12.83
C SER A 86 -6.09 8.26 -12.69
N ALA A 87 -6.85 9.34 -12.53
CA ALA A 87 -6.30 10.67 -12.31
C ALA A 87 -5.49 10.75 -11.00
N GLN A 88 -5.96 10.11 -9.92
CA GLN A 88 -5.21 10.02 -8.67
C GLN A 88 -3.88 9.28 -8.87
N VAL A 89 -3.90 8.14 -9.56
CA VAL A 89 -2.70 7.34 -9.86
C VAL A 89 -1.69 8.16 -10.68
N GLN A 90 -2.15 8.87 -11.70
CA GLN A 90 -1.27 9.73 -12.50
C GLN A 90 -0.66 10.87 -11.67
N GLY A 91 -1.44 11.47 -10.76
CA GLY A 91 -0.96 12.49 -9.83
C GLY A 91 0.11 11.96 -8.87
N GLU A 92 -0.12 10.79 -8.27
CA GLU A 92 0.84 10.11 -7.40
C GLU A 92 2.12 9.72 -8.16
N GLN A 93 1.98 9.17 -9.37
CA GLN A 93 3.10 8.81 -10.26
C GLN A 93 3.95 10.04 -10.55
N ARG A 94 3.34 11.14 -11.01
CA ARG A 94 4.04 12.40 -11.27
C ARG A 94 4.72 12.95 -10.02
N SER A 95 4.07 12.88 -8.86
CA SER A 95 4.70 13.31 -7.60
C SER A 95 5.90 12.44 -7.22
N LYS A 96 5.85 11.13 -7.49
CA LYS A 96 6.97 10.21 -7.25
C LYS A 96 8.11 10.49 -8.23
N GLU A 97 7.79 10.73 -9.50
CA GLU A 97 8.74 11.14 -10.54
C GLU A 97 9.44 12.45 -10.16
N LEU A 98 8.71 13.49 -9.77
CA LEU A 98 9.30 14.76 -9.29
C LEU A 98 10.20 14.57 -8.05
N ARG A 99 9.82 13.68 -7.13
CA ARG A 99 10.67 13.33 -5.98
C ARG A 99 11.92 12.55 -6.39
N GLN A 100 11.81 11.69 -7.41
CA GLN A 100 12.93 10.95 -7.97
C GLN A 100 13.84 11.86 -8.79
N GLU A 101 13.33 12.79 -9.60
CA GLU A 101 14.12 13.79 -10.32
C GLU A 101 14.85 14.72 -9.33
N GLY A 102 14.23 15.06 -8.20
CA GLY A 102 14.91 15.75 -7.10
C GLY A 102 15.94 14.89 -6.33
N ALA A 103 15.85 13.56 -6.42
CA ALA A 103 16.83 12.61 -5.88
C ALA A 103 17.89 12.19 -6.92
N ASP A 104 17.62 12.43 -8.20
CA ASP A 104 18.52 12.32 -9.36
C ASP A 104 19.26 13.64 -9.61
N VAL A 105 19.55 14.39 -8.54
CA VAL A 105 20.82 15.10 -8.52
C VAL A 105 21.86 14.00 -8.71
N PRO A 106 22.72 14.04 -9.76
CA PRO A 106 23.73 13.03 -9.95
C PRO A 106 24.40 12.84 -8.60
N LEU A 107 24.25 11.66 -8.00
CA LEU A 107 25.01 11.33 -6.82
C LEU A 107 26.44 11.54 -7.29
N GLY A 108 27.05 12.66 -6.89
CA GLY A 108 28.48 12.82 -7.03
C GLY A 108 29.02 11.58 -6.37
N THR A 109 29.56 10.68 -7.18
CA THR A 109 29.92 9.33 -6.74
C THR A 109 30.81 9.50 -5.51
N ILE A 110 30.81 8.53 -4.59
CA ILE A 110 31.63 8.65 -3.37
C ILE A 110 33.08 9.00 -3.75
N GLU A 111 33.54 8.50 -4.89
CA GLU A 111 34.79 8.84 -5.59
C GLU A 111 34.94 10.34 -5.87
N ASP A 112 33.93 10.99 -6.44
CA ASP A 112 33.92 12.40 -6.81
C ASP A 112 34.04 13.33 -5.57
N TRP A 113 33.44 12.92 -4.45
CA TRP A 113 33.59 13.60 -3.16
C TRP A 113 34.97 13.36 -2.53
N LEU A 114 35.47 12.12 -2.58
CA LEU A 114 36.80 11.76 -2.08
C LEU A 114 37.90 12.50 -2.82
N GLU A 115 37.80 12.63 -4.15
CA GLU A 115 38.74 13.39 -4.97
C GLU A 115 38.74 14.88 -4.64
N LYS A 116 37.56 15.50 -4.50
CA LYS A 116 37.44 16.90 -4.09
C LYS A 116 38.05 17.13 -2.70
N ARG A 117 37.88 16.18 -1.77
CA ARG A 117 38.48 16.25 -0.44
C ARG A 117 40.00 16.11 -0.48
N ALA A 118 40.53 15.16 -1.26
CA ALA A 118 41.97 14.96 -1.42
C ALA A 118 42.66 16.19 -2.01
N LYS A 119 42.06 16.81 -3.04
CA LYS A 119 42.56 18.06 -3.65
C LYS A 119 42.61 19.23 -2.66
N ARG A 120 41.63 19.35 -1.76
CA ARG A 120 41.62 20.40 -0.72
C ARG A 120 42.73 20.18 0.31
N LEU A 121 43.00 18.92 0.68
CA LEU A 121 44.07 18.59 1.61
C LEU A 121 45.46 18.82 1.02
N SER A 122 45.68 18.45 -0.25
CA SER A 122 46.96 18.69 -0.91
C SER A 122 47.22 20.18 -1.16
N ALA A 123 46.19 20.98 -1.45
CA ALA A 123 46.32 22.44 -1.56
C ALA A 123 46.66 23.10 -0.21
N ALA A 124 46.21 22.54 0.91
CA ALA A 124 46.53 23.04 2.25
C ALA A 124 47.92 22.63 2.76
N GLN A 125 48.57 21.65 2.12
CA GLN A 125 49.94 21.21 2.45
C GLN A 125 51.01 21.92 1.60
N ASN A 126 50.62 22.52 0.48
CA ASN A 126 51.53 23.21 -0.44
C ASN A 126 51.51 24.75 -0.25
N ASN A 127 50.86 25.24 0.80
CA ASN A 127 50.87 26.62 1.30
C ASN A 127 51.33 26.60 2.77
#